data_AF-A0A3B0W853-F1
#
_entry.id   AF-A0A3B0W853-F1
#
_cell.length_a   1.000
_cell.length_b   1.000
_cell.length_c   1.000
_cell.angle_alpha   90.00
_cell.angle_beta   90.00
_cell.angle_gamma   90.00
#
_symmetry.space_group_name_H-M   'P 1'
#
loop_
_entity.id
_entity.type
_entity.pdbx_description
1 polymer ?
#
loop_
_entity_poly.entity_id
_entity_poly.type
_entity_poly.pdbx_seq_one_letter_code
_entity_poly.pdbx_strand_id
1 'polypeptide(L)'
;MSKSKFNPLITASVMSAVCLAGVSNVSQAVVLENLVSDNLSSVQAVDTRSAMSVVPAANSLGQNRYIIQLSGAAIARFEGNAEFGVVPRKSNNKLDVDSAQAQAYLNHLETQQSELLDSLSIALGRNVEVIQTYQFAYNGLAIYLSPSEVESVEDIAGVQKVLLDRNYFLSTDAGPKLIGANNLWGVDGVLSSDIIFASGFEVVVEGNFGAGVVIGTLDTGANFDHPSFAEVGGDGFVHTNPLGAGNFLGVCDPSNTDQFIATYTCNNKTIGGYDFVNGLEPIDGFDIPGPEDENGHGSHTASTSGGNMLATAEAVGITGIQVSGVAPHATVIMFDVCFNDSAGTGLCPGVSSIASVDQAIADGLVDVINFSIGGGGSPWTDPVSEAFLNATASGIFVATSAGNAGPGPGTLGHVEPWTSSSGAST
;
A
#
# COMPACT_ATOMS: atom_id res chain seq x y z
N MET A 1 -51.85 -16.69 22.94
CA MET A 1 -51.77 -17.98 23.65
C MET A 1 -50.38 -18.55 23.37
N SER A 2 -49.44 -18.36 24.29
CA SER A 2 -49.02 -19.33 25.31
C SER A 2 -48.07 -20.41 24.74
N LYS A 3 -46.89 -20.72 25.29
CA LYS A 3 -46.11 -20.22 26.44
C LYS A 3 -44.73 -20.91 26.36
N SER A 4 -43.68 -20.13 26.63
CA SER A 4 -42.49 -20.40 27.46
C SER A 4 -41.93 -21.82 27.64
N LYS A 5 -40.59 -21.91 27.71
CA LYS A 5 -39.91 -22.19 29.00
C LYS A 5 -38.49 -21.60 29.01
N PHE A 6 -38.31 -20.59 29.86
CA PHE A 6 -37.05 -20.09 30.38
C PHE A 6 -37.14 -20.17 31.92
N ASN A 7 -35.96 -20.35 32.54
CA ASN A 7 -35.59 -20.06 33.93
C ASN A 7 -36.05 -21.01 35.06
N PRO A 8 -35.22 -21.17 36.13
CA PRO A 8 -35.06 -20.12 37.15
C PRO A 8 -33.62 -19.92 37.75
N LEU A 9 -33.23 -18.64 37.97
CA LEU A 9 -33.01 -17.95 39.28
C LEU A 9 -31.70 -18.34 40.02
N ILE A 10 -30.94 -17.46 40.69
CA ILE A 10 -31.32 -16.44 41.70
C ILE A 10 -30.29 -15.29 41.77
N THR A 11 -30.85 -14.08 41.91
CA THR A 11 -30.29 -12.77 42.29
C THR A 11 -29.67 -12.69 43.69
N ALA A 12 -28.66 -11.85 43.90
CA ALA A 12 -28.54 -11.06 45.13
C ALA A 12 -27.73 -9.77 44.89
N SER A 13 -28.43 -8.63 44.96
CA SER A 13 -27.87 -7.30 45.14
C SER A 13 -27.23 -7.15 46.52
N VAL A 14 -26.10 -6.44 46.63
CA VAL A 14 -25.80 -5.61 47.80
C VAL A 14 -25.15 -4.31 47.34
N MET A 15 -25.95 -3.26 47.45
CA MET A 15 -25.56 -1.86 47.48
C MET A 15 -24.96 -1.60 48.86
N SER A 16 -23.73 -1.09 48.94
CA SER A 16 -23.23 -0.41 50.14
C SER A 16 -22.46 0.83 49.72
N ALA A 17 -23.12 1.96 49.93
CA ALA A 17 -22.52 3.27 49.96
C ALA A 17 -21.51 3.34 51.12
N VAL A 18 -20.33 3.91 50.86
CA VAL A 18 -19.53 4.54 51.90
C VAL A 18 -19.36 6.00 51.48
N CYS A 19 -20.18 6.85 52.06
CA CYS A 19 -19.86 8.27 52.21
C CYS A 19 -18.69 8.38 53.18
N LEU A 20 -17.56 8.93 52.74
CA LEU A 20 -16.70 9.73 53.62
C LEU A 20 -16.47 11.08 52.95
N ALA A 21 -17.06 12.11 53.57
CA ALA A 21 -16.76 13.50 53.28
C ALA A 21 -15.34 13.84 53.77
N GLY A 22 -14.62 14.58 52.93
CA GLY A 22 -13.63 15.59 53.28
C GLY A 22 -12.62 15.28 54.39
N VAL A 23 -11.39 14.93 53.98
CA VAL A 23 -10.19 15.43 54.67
C VAL A 23 -9.13 15.80 53.64
N SER A 24 -8.74 17.06 53.72
CA SER A 24 -7.68 17.75 53.02
C SER A 24 -6.30 17.11 53.23
N ASN A 25 -5.43 17.30 52.21
CA ASN A 25 -3.96 17.23 52.20
C ASN A 25 -3.31 15.99 51.57
N VAL A 26 -2.75 16.24 50.38
CA VAL A 26 -1.44 15.82 49.84
C VAL A 26 -0.66 14.81 50.70
N SER A 27 -0.70 13.50 50.38
CA SER A 27 0.41 12.53 50.60
C SER A 27 0.10 11.06 50.20
N GLN A 28 -0.46 10.79 49.01
CA GLN A 28 -0.65 9.39 48.54
C GLN A 28 -0.20 9.10 47.09
N ALA A 29 0.74 9.88 46.55
CA ALA A 29 1.35 9.54 45.25
C ALA A 29 2.48 8.50 45.32
N VAL A 30 2.94 8.09 46.52
CA VAL A 30 4.18 7.28 46.67
C VAL A 30 3.92 5.80 47.02
N VAL A 31 2.67 5.39 47.25
CA VAL A 31 2.37 3.99 47.67
C VAL A 31 1.89 3.10 46.52
N LEU A 32 1.49 3.66 45.36
CA LEU A 32 1.17 2.85 44.18
C LEU A 32 2.39 2.48 43.31
N GLU A 33 3.52 3.18 43.42
CA GLU A 33 4.73 2.87 42.64
C GLU A 33 5.43 1.58 43.10
N ASN A 34 5.29 1.18 44.36
CA ASN A 34 6.00 0.02 44.93
C ASN A 34 5.20 -1.30 44.92
N LEU A 35 3.94 -1.31 44.50
CA LEU A 35 3.15 -2.55 44.38
C LEU A 35 3.15 -3.13 42.96
N VAL A 36 3.62 -2.36 41.97
CA VAL A 36 3.75 -2.80 40.57
C VAL A 36 5.17 -3.29 40.27
N SER A 37 6.18 -2.89 41.04
CA SER A 37 7.59 -3.28 40.81
C SER A 37 7.92 -4.72 41.19
N ASP A 38 7.22 -5.33 42.16
CA ASP A 38 7.64 -6.60 42.75
C ASP A 38 7.01 -7.86 42.11
N ASN A 39 6.15 -7.71 41.10
CA ASN A 39 5.51 -8.86 40.42
C ASN A 39 5.81 -8.97 38.91
N LEU A 40 6.75 -8.17 38.39
CA LEU A 40 7.19 -8.18 36.99
C LEU A 40 8.45 -9.03 36.73
N SER A 41 8.96 -9.74 37.73
CA SER A 41 10.21 -10.50 37.64
C SER A 41 10.05 -11.99 37.25
N SER A 42 8.85 -12.45 36.86
CA SER A 42 8.64 -13.87 36.50
C SER A 42 7.73 -14.15 35.28
N VAL A 43 7.30 -13.14 34.52
CA VAL A 43 6.73 -13.37 33.19
C VAL A 43 7.87 -13.36 32.18
N GLN A 44 8.37 -14.55 31.84
CA GLN A 44 9.27 -14.72 30.71
C GLN A 44 8.60 -14.10 29.47
N ALA A 45 9.25 -13.09 28.90
CA ALA A 45 8.86 -12.53 27.62
C ALA A 45 8.85 -13.67 26.59
N VAL A 46 7.65 -14.07 26.15
CA VAL A 46 7.51 -14.80 24.90
C VAL A 46 7.80 -13.77 23.82
N ASP A 47 9.00 -13.85 23.25
CA ASP A 47 9.42 -13.05 22.11
C ASP A 47 8.54 -13.39 20.90
N THR A 48 7.49 -12.60 20.69
CA THR A 48 6.57 -12.74 19.56
C THR A 48 7.10 -12.07 18.29
N ARG A 49 8.38 -11.69 18.20
CA ARG A 49 9.00 -11.20 16.95
C ARG A 49 9.24 -12.28 15.89
N SER A 50 8.79 -13.51 16.12
CA SER A 50 8.96 -14.60 15.18
C SER A 50 7.62 -15.20 14.75
N ALA A 51 6.91 -14.46 13.89
CA ALA A 51 5.90 -15.02 13.00
C ALA A 51 5.85 -14.24 11.68
N MET A 52 7.02 -13.95 11.09
CA MET A 52 7.10 -13.81 9.63
C MET A 52 6.75 -15.18 9.07
N SER A 53 5.51 -15.37 8.60
CA SER A 53 5.12 -16.58 7.90
C SER A 53 5.82 -16.60 6.55
N VAL A 54 7.04 -17.15 6.55
CA VAL A 54 7.78 -17.52 5.35
C VAL A 54 7.03 -18.72 4.78
N VAL A 55 6.15 -18.49 3.81
CA VAL A 55 5.68 -19.55 2.92
C VAL A 55 6.47 -19.40 1.63
N PRO A 56 7.57 -20.15 1.44
CA PRO A 56 8.22 -20.18 0.14
C PRO A 56 7.20 -20.70 -0.88
N ALA A 57 7.23 -20.18 -2.10
CA ALA A 57 6.51 -20.80 -3.20
C ALA A 57 7.19 -22.16 -3.49
N ALA A 58 6.77 -23.19 -2.77
CA ALA A 58 7.26 -24.54 -2.99
C ALA A 58 6.74 -25.03 -4.34
N ASN A 59 7.62 -25.62 -5.16
CA ASN A 59 7.18 -26.25 -6.39
C ASN A 59 6.41 -27.55 -6.09
N SER A 60 5.87 -28.20 -7.12
CA SER A 60 5.14 -29.47 -6.99
C SER A 60 5.96 -30.64 -6.40
N LEU A 61 7.27 -30.45 -6.25
CA LEU A 61 8.22 -31.39 -5.66
C LEU A 61 8.60 -31.03 -4.20
N GLY A 62 8.00 -29.99 -3.62
CA GLY A 62 8.27 -29.55 -2.24
C GLY A 62 9.61 -28.83 -2.06
N GLN A 63 10.21 -28.33 -3.15
CA GLN A 63 11.45 -27.54 -3.11
C GLN A 63 11.12 -26.06 -3.01
N ASN A 64 11.92 -25.30 -2.25
CA ASN A 64 11.76 -23.86 -2.10
C ASN A 64 12.63 -23.11 -3.12
N ARG A 65 12.25 -21.87 -3.46
CA ARG A 65 13.10 -20.96 -4.23
C ARG A 65 14.25 -20.45 -3.36
N TYR A 66 15.47 -20.52 -3.87
CA TYR A 66 16.66 -19.93 -3.26
C TYR A 66 17.40 -19.06 -4.27
N ILE A 67 18.04 -18.00 -3.78
CA ILE A 67 18.92 -17.11 -4.53
C ILE A 67 20.36 -17.44 -4.13
N ILE A 68 21.16 -17.90 -5.08
CA ILE A 68 22.58 -18.19 -4.91
C ILE A 68 23.36 -16.94 -5.31
N GLN A 69 24.17 -16.42 -4.39
CA GLN A 69 25.12 -15.33 -4.64
C GLN A 69 26.49 -15.90 -4.97
N LEU A 70 27.13 -15.43 -6.04
CA LEU A 70 28.52 -15.75 -6.36
C LEU A 70 29.49 -14.73 -5.73
N SER A 71 30.75 -15.12 -5.54
CA SER A 71 31.76 -14.28 -4.88
C SER A 71 32.22 -13.07 -5.71
N GLY A 72 32.01 -13.07 -7.02
CA GLY A 72 32.38 -11.97 -7.92
C GLY A 72 31.41 -10.79 -7.83
N ALA A 73 31.90 -9.57 -8.12
CA ALA A 73 31.04 -8.38 -8.15
C ALA A 73 30.02 -8.44 -9.29
N ALA A 74 28.81 -7.95 -9.05
CA ALA A 74 27.90 -7.60 -10.14
C ALA A 74 28.48 -6.43 -10.95
N ILE A 75 28.14 -6.30 -12.24
CA ILE A 75 28.73 -5.26 -13.11
C ILE A 75 28.50 -3.84 -12.55
N ALA A 76 27.39 -3.59 -11.84
CA ALA A 76 27.11 -2.29 -11.23
C ALA A 76 28.12 -1.87 -10.14
N ARG A 77 28.81 -2.85 -9.53
CA ARG A 77 29.82 -2.65 -8.49
C ARG A 77 31.23 -3.08 -8.93
N PHE A 78 31.40 -3.45 -10.19
CA PHE A 78 32.70 -3.85 -10.70
C PHE A 78 33.57 -2.62 -10.94
N GLU A 79 34.61 -2.46 -10.13
CA GLU A 79 35.53 -1.32 -10.19
C GLU A 79 36.57 -1.44 -11.31
N GLY A 80 36.58 -2.58 -12.00
CA GLY A 80 37.58 -2.93 -13.01
C GLY A 80 38.75 -3.72 -12.45
N ASN A 81 39.45 -4.42 -13.35
CA ASN A 81 40.68 -5.13 -13.03
C ASN A 81 41.60 -5.18 -14.27
N ALA A 82 42.74 -5.87 -14.16
CA ALA A 82 43.70 -5.99 -15.25
C ALA A 82 43.17 -6.76 -16.48
N GLU A 83 42.15 -7.59 -16.31
CA GLU A 83 41.61 -8.47 -17.36
C GLU A 83 40.52 -7.78 -18.17
N PHE A 84 39.55 -7.14 -17.50
CA PHE A 84 38.37 -6.54 -18.14
C PHE A 84 38.44 -5.02 -18.24
N GLY A 85 39.39 -4.39 -17.55
CA GLY A 85 39.49 -2.94 -17.44
C GLY A 85 38.34 -2.33 -16.62
N VAL A 86 38.31 -1.00 -16.55
CA VAL A 86 37.23 -0.26 -15.89
C VAL A 86 36.07 -0.11 -16.86
N VAL A 87 34.86 -0.46 -16.43
CA VAL A 87 33.66 -0.26 -17.25
C VAL A 87 33.38 1.25 -17.35
N PRO A 88 33.37 1.82 -18.57
CA PRO A 88 33.15 3.24 -18.76
C PRO A 88 31.73 3.66 -18.36
N ARG A 89 31.56 4.96 -18.14
CA ARG A 89 30.25 5.59 -17.96
C ARG A 89 29.91 6.41 -19.20
N LYS A 90 28.63 6.42 -19.57
CA LYS A 90 28.06 7.32 -20.58
C LYS A 90 28.15 8.78 -20.08
N SER A 91 27.92 9.74 -20.97
CA SER A 91 27.99 11.18 -20.68
C SER A 91 27.04 11.64 -19.56
N ASN A 92 25.98 10.88 -19.27
CA ASN A 92 25.04 11.12 -18.17
C ASN A 92 25.44 10.41 -16.86
N ASN A 93 26.71 10.01 -16.72
CA ASN A 93 27.26 9.26 -15.58
C ASN A 93 26.65 7.88 -15.34
N LYS A 94 25.83 7.34 -16.25
CA LYS A 94 25.34 5.94 -16.14
C LYS A 94 26.40 4.96 -16.61
N LEU A 95 26.41 3.77 -16.02
CA LEU A 95 27.29 2.69 -16.48
C LEU A 95 27.00 2.40 -17.95
N ASP A 96 28.04 2.37 -18.78
CA ASP A 96 27.90 2.02 -20.18
C ASP A 96 27.93 0.51 -20.35
N VAL A 97 26.77 -0.12 -20.12
CA VAL A 97 26.62 -1.57 -20.20
C VAL A 97 26.84 -2.13 -21.61
N ASP A 98 26.79 -1.27 -22.64
CA ASP A 98 27.01 -1.66 -24.04
C ASP A 98 28.49 -1.58 -24.45
N SER A 99 29.35 -1.04 -23.58
CA SER A 99 30.79 -0.92 -23.84
C SER A 99 31.46 -2.30 -23.95
N ALA A 100 32.56 -2.37 -24.70
CA ALA A 100 33.32 -3.61 -24.85
C ALA A 100 33.79 -4.20 -23.51
N GLN A 101 34.15 -3.34 -22.55
CA GLN A 101 34.55 -3.73 -21.20
C GLN A 101 33.37 -4.32 -20.41
N ALA A 102 32.20 -3.68 -20.48
CA ALA A 102 30.99 -4.20 -19.85
C ALA A 102 30.60 -5.56 -20.43
N GLN A 103 30.55 -5.68 -21.76
CA GLN A 103 30.17 -6.91 -22.45
C GLN A 103 31.18 -8.04 -22.16
N ALA A 104 32.48 -7.74 -22.12
CA ALA A 104 33.50 -8.73 -21.76
C ALA A 104 33.30 -9.24 -20.32
N TYR A 105 33.01 -8.34 -19.37
CA TYR A 105 32.77 -8.74 -17.98
C TYR A 105 31.45 -9.49 -17.81
N LEU A 106 30.37 -9.09 -18.49
CA LEU A 106 29.10 -9.81 -18.48
C LEU A 106 29.26 -11.24 -19.02
N ASN A 107 29.97 -11.42 -20.14
CA ASN A 107 30.28 -12.75 -20.67
C ASN A 107 31.10 -13.61 -19.68
N HIS A 108 32.02 -12.98 -18.94
CA HIS A 108 32.75 -13.67 -17.87
C HIS A 108 31.81 -14.12 -16.75
N LEU A 109 30.90 -13.26 -16.29
CA LEU A 109 29.89 -13.62 -15.28
C LEU A 109 28.97 -14.74 -15.78
N GLU A 110 28.53 -14.69 -17.04
CA GLU A 110 27.72 -15.75 -17.65
C GLU A 110 28.47 -17.08 -17.69
N THR A 111 29.77 -17.06 -18.02
CA THR A 111 30.61 -18.27 -18.00
C THR A 111 30.70 -18.85 -16.59
N GLN A 112 30.98 -18.02 -15.58
CA GLN A 112 31.01 -18.46 -14.18
C GLN A 112 29.67 -19.04 -13.72
N GLN A 113 28.56 -18.42 -14.13
CA GLN A 113 27.23 -18.90 -13.80
C GLN A 113 26.92 -20.24 -14.49
N SER A 114 27.36 -20.43 -15.74
CA SER A 114 27.23 -21.71 -16.44
C SER A 114 28.06 -22.82 -15.77
N GLU A 115 29.31 -22.54 -15.41
CA GLU A 115 30.18 -23.49 -14.69
C GLU A 115 29.62 -23.87 -13.31
N LEU A 116 28.97 -22.91 -12.64
CA LEU A 116 28.26 -23.17 -11.40
C LEU A 116 27.06 -24.08 -11.61
N LEU A 117 26.30 -23.95 -12.70
CA LEU A 117 25.17 -24.84 -13.00
C LEU A 117 25.61 -26.29 -13.23
N ASP A 118 26.76 -26.49 -13.87
CA ASP A 118 27.37 -27.81 -14.02
C ASP A 118 27.77 -28.38 -12.65
N SER A 119 28.43 -27.57 -11.82
CA SER A 119 28.84 -27.95 -10.46
C SER A 119 27.64 -28.28 -9.57
N LEU A 120 26.58 -27.49 -9.66
CA LEU A 120 25.31 -27.72 -8.99
C LEU A 120 24.67 -29.05 -9.43
N SER A 121 24.65 -29.33 -10.73
CA SER A 121 24.05 -30.57 -11.24
C SER A 121 24.81 -31.81 -10.77
N ILE A 122 26.15 -31.72 -10.65
CA ILE A 122 26.99 -32.77 -10.09
C ILE A 122 26.76 -32.93 -8.58
N ALA A 123 26.80 -31.83 -7.83
CA ALA A 123 26.67 -31.85 -6.37
C ALA A 123 25.28 -32.37 -5.92
N LEU A 124 24.24 -32.04 -6.67
CA LEU A 124 22.86 -32.43 -6.37
C LEU A 124 22.45 -33.77 -7.02
N GLY A 125 23.24 -34.28 -7.97
CA GLY A 125 22.94 -35.52 -8.69
C GLY A 125 21.68 -35.45 -9.57
N ARG A 126 21.27 -34.24 -9.97
CA ARG A 126 20.09 -33.96 -10.80
C ARG A 126 20.29 -32.70 -11.62
N ASN A 127 19.50 -32.56 -12.69
CA ASN A 127 19.44 -31.29 -13.40
C ASN A 127 18.83 -30.20 -12.50
N VAL A 128 19.39 -28.99 -12.60
CA VAL A 128 18.91 -27.82 -11.88
C VAL A 128 18.15 -26.91 -12.83
N GLU A 129 16.90 -26.62 -12.49
CA GLU A 129 16.10 -25.65 -13.20
C GLU A 129 16.45 -24.25 -12.72
N VAL A 130 16.89 -23.40 -13.65
CA VAL A 130 17.18 -22.00 -13.39
C VAL A 130 15.90 -21.19 -13.58
N ILE A 131 15.47 -20.53 -12.51
CA ILE A 131 14.34 -19.61 -12.52
C ILE A 131 14.76 -18.30 -13.18
N GLN A 132 15.91 -17.77 -12.75
CA GLN A 132 16.43 -16.49 -13.20
C GLN A 132 17.94 -16.39 -12.95
N THR A 133 18.66 -15.70 -13.83
CA THR A 133 20.06 -15.29 -13.60
C THR A 133 20.16 -13.77 -13.42
N TYR A 134 21.19 -13.35 -12.68
CA TYR A 134 21.44 -11.94 -12.34
C TYR A 134 22.91 -11.60 -12.57
N GLN A 135 23.19 -10.53 -13.33
CA GLN A 135 24.55 -10.03 -13.60
C GLN A 135 24.70 -8.54 -13.30
N PHE A 136 23.59 -7.79 -13.32
CA PHE A 136 23.60 -6.32 -13.30
C PHE A 136 23.63 -5.76 -11.88
N ALA A 137 22.57 -5.98 -11.11
CA ALA A 137 22.42 -5.53 -9.72
C ALA A 137 22.92 -6.57 -8.70
N TYR A 138 23.02 -7.82 -9.13
CA TYR A 138 23.40 -8.97 -8.32
C TYR A 138 24.22 -9.92 -9.21
N ASN A 139 25.13 -10.70 -8.62
CA ASN A 139 25.85 -11.77 -9.34
C ASN A 139 25.38 -13.10 -8.76
N GLY A 140 24.49 -13.79 -9.46
CA GLY A 140 23.79 -14.91 -8.88
C GLY A 140 22.77 -15.56 -9.80
N LEU A 141 22.11 -16.59 -9.27
CA LEU A 141 21.01 -17.28 -9.92
C LEU A 141 19.96 -17.74 -8.89
N ALA A 142 18.70 -17.75 -9.30
CA ALA A 142 17.59 -18.28 -8.52
C ALA A 142 17.22 -19.67 -9.01
N ILE A 143 17.14 -20.64 -8.10
CA ILE A 143 16.85 -22.06 -8.39
C ILE A 143 15.95 -22.66 -7.31
N TYR A 144 15.41 -23.85 -7.59
CA TYR A 144 14.73 -24.67 -6.59
C TYR A 144 15.70 -25.60 -5.86
N LEU A 145 15.69 -25.54 -4.53
CA LEU A 145 16.42 -26.46 -3.65
C LEU A 145 15.48 -26.99 -2.56
N SER A 146 15.68 -28.24 -2.18
CA SER A 146 15.20 -28.75 -0.90
C SER A 146 16.08 -28.22 0.24
N PRO A 147 15.55 -28.09 1.48
CA PRO A 147 16.35 -27.65 2.62
C PRO A 147 17.63 -28.47 2.85
N SER A 148 17.60 -29.77 2.54
CA SER A 148 18.77 -30.66 2.66
C SER A 148 19.83 -30.44 1.58
N GLU A 149 19.51 -29.77 0.47
CA GLU A 149 20.46 -29.49 -0.61
C GLU A 149 21.24 -28.19 -0.37
N VAL A 150 20.78 -27.30 0.53
CA VAL A 150 21.36 -25.97 0.75
C VAL A 150 22.82 -26.05 1.18
N GLU A 151 23.14 -26.89 2.17
CA GLU A 151 24.51 -27.04 2.71
C GLU A 151 25.48 -27.52 1.61
N SER A 152 25.07 -28.50 0.80
CA SER A 152 25.85 -28.98 -0.35
C SER A 152 26.13 -27.90 -1.40
N VAL A 153 25.23 -26.92 -1.53
CA VAL A 153 25.41 -25.79 -2.46
C VAL A 153 26.31 -24.72 -1.86
N GLU A 154 26.22 -24.46 -0.56
CA GLU A 154 27.09 -23.49 0.13
C GLU A 154 28.57 -23.87 0.07
N ASP A 155 28.86 -25.18 0.01
CA ASP A 155 30.22 -25.72 -0.11
C ASP A 155 30.80 -25.65 -1.53
N ILE A 156 30.01 -25.28 -2.55
CA ILE A 156 30.50 -25.19 -3.93
C ILE A 156 31.42 -23.97 -4.08
N ALA A 157 32.61 -24.21 -4.62
CA ALA A 157 33.58 -23.15 -4.89
C ALA A 157 32.96 -22.03 -5.75
N GLY A 158 33.08 -20.78 -5.29
CA GLY A 158 32.52 -19.61 -5.96
C GLY A 158 31.13 -19.20 -5.48
N VAL A 159 30.43 -20.06 -4.70
CA VAL A 159 29.22 -19.67 -3.97
C VAL A 159 29.62 -18.84 -2.75
N GLN A 160 29.02 -17.67 -2.61
CA GLN A 160 29.21 -16.78 -1.47
C GLN A 160 28.12 -16.96 -0.42
N LYS A 161 26.86 -17.09 -0.86
CA LYS A 161 25.68 -17.26 0.00
C LYS A 161 24.59 -18.02 -0.73
N VAL A 162 23.79 -18.80 0.01
CA VAL A 162 22.52 -19.36 -0.46
C VAL A 162 21.41 -18.78 0.40
N LEU A 163 20.56 -17.96 -0.21
CA LEU A 163 19.52 -17.21 0.51
C LEU A 163 18.15 -17.75 0.15
N LEU A 164 17.34 -18.08 1.16
CA LEU A 164 15.94 -18.42 0.93
C LEU A 164 15.21 -17.22 0.34
N ASP A 165 14.56 -17.41 -0.81
CA ASP A 165 13.73 -16.38 -1.43
C ASP A 165 12.49 -16.11 -0.58
N ARG A 166 12.09 -14.83 -0.50
CA ARG A 166 11.01 -14.37 0.37
C ARG A 166 9.98 -13.62 -0.44
N ASN A 167 8.71 -13.95 -0.21
CA ASN A 167 7.63 -13.07 -0.63
C ASN A 167 7.61 -11.87 0.31
N TYR A 168 7.57 -10.68 -0.26
CA TYR A 168 7.34 -9.44 0.47
C TYR A 168 5.85 -9.12 0.40
N PHE A 169 5.26 -8.75 1.53
CA PHE A 169 3.86 -8.35 1.60
C PHE A 169 3.72 -6.87 1.22
N LEU A 170 2.59 -6.51 0.61
CA LEU A 170 2.18 -5.11 0.47
C LEU A 170 1.86 -4.58 1.89
N SER A 171 2.48 -3.47 2.29
CA SER A 171 2.31 -2.88 3.63
C SER A 171 1.69 -1.48 3.52
N THR A 172 0.47 -1.31 4.05
CA THR A 172 -0.23 -0.01 4.19
C THR A 172 -0.48 0.39 5.66
N ASP A 173 -0.02 -0.42 6.62
CA ASP A 173 -0.27 -0.27 8.06
C ASP A 173 0.62 0.79 8.75
N ALA A 174 1.79 1.10 8.17
CA ALA A 174 2.75 2.04 8.77
C ALA A 174 2.97 3.32 7.94
N GLY A 175 2.31 3.47 6.78
CA GLY A 175 2.54 4.56 5.82
C GLY A 175 2.50 5.97 6.44
N PRO A 176 1.38 6.37 7.08
CA PRO A 176 1.27 7.69 7.71
C PRO A 176 2.35 7.96 8.79
N LYS A 177 2.70 6.94 9.59
CA LYS A 177 3.76 7.02 10.59
C LYS A 177 5.13 7.21 9.95
N LEU A 178 5.42 6.46 8.89
CA LEU A 178 6.70 6.47 8.18
C LEU A 178 6.98 7.83 7.51
N ILE A 179 5.96 8.45 6.91
CA ILE A 179 6.09 9.76 6.25
C ILE A 179 5.99 10.93 7.24
N GLY A 180 5.81 10.66 8.53
CA GLY A 180 5.68 11.68 9.57
C GLY A 180 4.38 12.50 9.48
N ALA A 181 3.29 11.92 8.97
CA ALA A 181 1.99 12.59 8.82
C ALA A 181 1.47 13.16 10.15
N ASN A 182 1.83 12.56 11.29
CA ASN A 182 1.55 13.07 12.63
C ASN A 182 1.93 14.56 12.79
N ASN A 183 3.06 14.99 12.21
CA ASN A 183 3.50 16.38 12.30
C ASN A 183 2.55 17.34 11.56
N LEU A 184 1.89 16.87 10.50
CA LEU A 184 0.95 17.65 9.70
C LEU A 184 -0.45 17.67 10.32
N TRP A 185 -0.80 16.66 11.10
CA TRP A 185 -2.07 16.60 11.80
C TRP A 185 -2.17 17.56 12.99
N GLY A 186 -1.06 18.21 13.38
CA GLY A 186 -1.02 19.17 14.49
C GLY A 186 -0.83 18.52 15.87
N VAL A 187 -0.47 17.23 15.91
CA VAL A 187 -0.11 16.53 17.15
C VAL A 187 1.38 16.73 17.46
N ASP A 188 1.70 17.85 18.11
CA ASP A 188 3.05 18.11 18.63
C ASP A 188 3.34 17.21 19.84
N GLY A 189 4.28 16.27 19.68
CA GLY A 189 4.95 15.57 20.78
C GLY A 189 4.06 14.63 21.61
N VAL A 190 4.47 13.36 21.69
CA VAL A 190 4.02 12.32 22.64
C VAL A 190 2.89 11.41 22.18
N LEU A 191 2.03 11.78 21.22
CA LEU A 191 1.01 10.86 20.71
C LEU A 191 1.41 10.27 19.34
N SER A 192 2.16 9.17 19.37
CA SER A 192 2.29 8.31 18.19
C SER A 192 0.92 7.68 17.89
N SER A 193 0.70 7.27 16.63
CA SER A 193 -0.42 6.42 16.23
C SER A 193 -0.66 5.25 17.21
N ASP A 194 0.40 4.78 17.86
CA ASP A 194 0.35 3.71 18.87
C ASP A 194 -0.53 4.05 20.10
N ILE A 195 -0.77 5.32 20.44
CA ILE A 195 -1.65 5.72 21.55
C ILE A 195 -3.13 5.84 21.13
N ILE A 196 -3.39 6.14 19.85
CA ILE A 196 -4.75 6.23 19.29
C ILE A 196 -5.46 4.87 19.41
N PHE A 197 -4.71 3.79 19.24
CA PHE A 197 -5.25 2.43 19.22
C PHE A 197 -5.03 1.63 20.52
N ALA A 198 -4.18 2.10 21.44
CA ALA A 198 -3.84 1.36 22.67
C ALA A 198 -4.82 1.57 23.84
N SER A 199 -5.68 2.58 23.81
CA SER A 199 -6.47 2.96 24.99
C SER A 199 -7.74 2.13 25.20
N GLY A 200 -8.33 1.51 24.17
CA GLY A 200 -9.69 0.94 24.30
C GLY A 200 -10.72 1.95 24.84
N PHE A 201 -10.39 3.23 24.75
CA PHE A 201 -11.07 4.38 25.33
C PHE A 201 -11.02 5.46 24.25
N GLU A 202 -12.12 6.19 24.06
CA GLU A 202 -12.21 7.41 23.24
C GLU A 202 -11.05 8.36 23.56
N VAL A 203 -9.96 8.26 22.81
CA VAL A 203 -8.90 9.26 22.81
C VAL A 203 -9.21 10.16 21.63
N VAL A 204 -9.90 11.26 21.91
CA VAL A 204 -10.07 12.35 20.95
C VAL A 204 -8.68 12.93 20.71
N VAL A 205 -8.09 12.60 19.57
CA VAL A 205 -6.85 13.23 19.15
C VAL A 205 -7.23 14.57 18.53
N GLU A 206 -6.87 15.68 19.17
CA GLU A 206 -7.07 17.00 18.57
C GLU A 206 -6.06 17.19 17.44
N GLY A 207 -6.58 17.27 16.21
CA GLY A 207 -5.82 17.47 14.97
C GLY A 207 -6.78 17.60 13.79
N ASN A 208 -6.34 18.19 12.67
CA ASN A 208 -7.24 18.39 11.52
C ASN A 208 -7.40 17.11 10.67
N PHE A 209 -6.40 16.22 10.60
CA PHE A 209 -6.42 14.95 9.84
C PHE A 209 -6.99 14.99 8.42
N GLY A 210 -6.97 16.17 7.77
CA GLY A 210 -7.57 16.39 6.45
C GLY A 210 -9.07 16.72 6.45
N ALA A 211 -9.69 16.95 7.60
CA ALA A 211 -11.05 17.45 7.68
C ALA A 211 -11.22 18.74 6.86
N GLY A 212 -12.32 18.81 6.11
CA GLY A 212 -12.62 19.90 5.18
C GLY A 212 -11.94 19.77 3.81
N VAL A 213 -11.11 18.74 3.59
CA VAL A 213 -10.54 18.42 2.27
C VAL A 213 -11.42 17.40 1.56
N VAL A 214 -11.62 17.59 0.26
CA VAL A 214 -12.27 16.64 -0.66
C VAL A 214 -11.23 16.04 -1.60
N ILE A 215 -11.08 14.72 -1.55
CA ILE A 215 -10.16 13.97 -2.42
C ILE A 215 -10.98 13.31 -3.53
N GLY A 216 -10.70 13.68 -4.78
CA GLY A 216 -11.17 12.95 -5.96
C GLY A 216 -10.20 11.83 -6.30
N THR A 217 -10.64 10.58 -6.24
CA THR A 217 -9.80 9.43 -6.63
C THR A 217 -10.19 8.97 -8.03
N LEU A 218 -9.24 9.06 -8.96
CA LEU A 218 -9.42 8.64 -10.36
C LEU A 218 -8.71 7.30 -10.52
N ASP A 219 -9.50 6.22 -10.53
CA ASP A 219 -8.99 4.86 -10.44
C ASP A 219 -10.04 3.85 -10.96
N THR A 220 -9.99 2.59 -10.54
CA THR A 220 -10.95 1.51 -10.88
C THR A 220 -12.24 1.54 -10.03
N GLY A 221 -12.69 2.73 -9.61
CA GLY A 221 -13.81 2.85 -8.65
C GLY A 221 -13.41 2.62 -7.18
N ALA A 222 -14.38 2.29 -6.32
CA ALA A 222 -14.12 1.86 -4.94
C ALA A 222 -15.19 0.91 -4.40
N ASN A 223 -14.87 0.15 -3.36
CA ASN A 223 -15.85 -0.59 -2.57
C ASN A 223 -16.53 0.36 -1.55
N PHE A 224 -17.73 0.83 -1.86
CA PHE A 224 -18.45 1.84 -1.05
C PHE A 224 -18.81 1.33 0.36
N ASP A 225 -18.95 0.01 0.52
CA ASP A 225 -19.35 -0.63 1.77
C ASP A 225 -18.18 -0.85 2.74
N HIS A 226 -16.93 -0.60 2.31
CA HIS A 226 -15.77 -0.85 3.14
C HIS A 226 -15.70 0.13 4.34
N PRO A 227 -15.34 -0.32 5.57
CA PRO A 227 -15.28 0.54 6.75
C PRO A 227 -14.36 1.77 6.64
N SER A 228 -13.36 1.72 5.75
CA SER A 228 -12.51 2.90 5.41
C SER A 228 -13.31 4.07 4.83
N PHE A 229 -14.51 3.81 4.32
CA PHE A 229 -15.39 4.78 3.66
C PHE A 229 -16.71 4.98 4.42
N ALA A 230 -16.79 4.49 5.66
CA ALA A 230 -17.94 4.69 6.52
C ALA A 230 -18.09 6.15 6.96
N GLU A 231 -19.32 6.59 7.20
CA GLU A 231 -19.64 7.93 7.71
C GLU A 231 -18.95 8.28 9.03
N VAL A 232 -18.70 7.27 9.87
CA VAL A 232 -18.05 7.41 11.17
C VAL A 232 -16.76 6.61 11.15
N GLY A 233 -15.64 7.28 11.41
CA GLY A 233 -14.33 6.66 11.53
C GLY A 233 -14.23 5.74 12.75
N GLY A 234 -13.26 4.84 12.77
CA GLY A 234 -13.01 3.96 13.93
C GLY A 234 -12.52 4.72 15.17
N ASP A 235 -12.10 5.98 15.00
CA ASP A 235 -11.77 6.95 16.04
C ASP A 235 -13.00 7.76 16.52
N GLY A 236 -14.19 7.48 15.98
CA GLY A 236 -15.44 8.17 16.31
C GLY A 236 -15.64 9.50 15.58
N PHE A 237 -14.75 9.87 14.66
CA PHE A 237 -14.92 11.09 13.87
C PHE A 237 -16.13 10.97 12.94
N VAL A 238 -17.02 11.96 12.97
CA VAL A 238 -18.20 12.02 12.10
C VAL A 238 -17.90 13.01 10.98
N HIS A 239 -17.85 12.50 9.74
CA HIS A 239 -17.55 13.32 8.58
C HIS A 239 -18.66 14.37 8.33
N THR A 240 -18.25 15.53 7.83
CA THR A 240 -19.18 16.58 7.39
C THR A 240 -19.18 16.65 5.87
N ASN A 241 -20.33 16.40 5.26
CA ASN A 241 -20.50 16.55 3.83
C ASN A 241 -20.59 18.04 3.44
N PRO A 242 -19.67 18.58 2.62
CA PRO A 242 -19.68 19.98 2.21
C PRO A 242 -20.90 20.37 1.35
N LEU A 243 -21.58 19.40 0.72
CA LEU A 243 -22.82 19.62 -0.03
C LEU A 243 -24.04 19.81 0.88
N GLY A 244 -23.90 19.57 2.18
CA GLY A 244 -24.99 19.52 3.14
C GLY A 244 -25.64 18.13 3.24
N ALA A 245 -26.36 17.93 4.34
CA ALA A 245 -26.91 16.62 4.69
C ALA A 245 -27.86 16.06 3.62
N GLY A 246 -27.55 14.87 3.12
CA GLY A 246 -28.36 14.14 2.14
C GLY A 246 -28.19 14.60 0.68
N ASN A 247 -27.29 15.54 0.41
CA ASN A 247 -26.93 15.94 -0.95
C ASN A 247 -25.65 15.20 -1.37
N PHE A 248 -25.70 14.50 -2.50
CA PHE A 248 -24.58 13.73 -3.01
C PHE A 248 -24.37 14.02 -4.49
N LEU A 249 -23.35 13.40 -5.09
CA LEU A 249 -22.98 13.59 -6.49
C LEU A 249 -23.05 12.28 -7.28
N GLY A 250 -23.11 12.42 -8.60
CA GLY A 250 -23.03 11.30 -9.55
C GLY A 250 -24.07 10.21 -9.30
N VAL A 251 -23.61 8.95 -9.19
CA VAL A 251 -24.47 7.77 -9.02
C VAL A 251 -25.37 7.83 -7.78
N CYS A 252 -25.03 8.66 -6.80
CA CYS A 252 -25.76 8.85 -5.55
C CYS A 252 -26.74 10.03 -5.57
N ASP A 253 -26.79 10.81 -6.66
CA ASP A 253 -27.70 11.95 -6.80
C ASP A 253 -28.91 11.60 -7.67
N PRO A 254 -30.12 11.47 -7.11
CA PRO A 254 -31.34 11.22 -7.90
C PRO A 254 -31.65 12.31 -8.94
N SER A 255 -31.03 13.48 -8.84
CA SER A 255 -31.15 14.57 -9.80
C SER A 255 -30.24 14.38 -11.03
N ASN A 256 -29.18 13.59 -10.91
CA ASN A 256 -28.26 13.26 -11.99
C ASN A 256 -28.78 12.08 -12.83
N THR A 257 -29.73 12.35 -13.72
CA THR A 257 -30.44 11.32 -14.48
C THR A 257 -29.57 10.45 -15.39
N ASP A 258 -28.37 10.91 -15.71
CA ASP A 258 -27.46 10.22 -16.63
C ASP A 258 -26.59 9.17 -15.93
N GLN A 259 -26.37 9.33 -14.62
CA GLN A 259 -25.47 8.50 -13.82
C GLN A 259 -26.17 7.85 -12.61
N PHE A 260 -27.33 8.35 -12.17
CA PHE A 260 -27.98 7.88 -10.94
C PHE A 260 -28.29 6.38 -10.97
N ILE A 261 -27.82 5.67 -9.94
CA ILE A 261 -28.09 4.25 -9.74
C ILE A 261 -28.63 4.08 -8.32
N ALA A 262 -29.92 3.74 -8.21
CA ALA A 262 -30.66 3.70 -6.93
C ALA A 262 -30.11 2.72 -5.87
N THR A 263 -29.22 1.80 -6.26
CA THR A 263 -28.58 0.85 -5.34
C THR A 263 -27.32 1.40 -4.69
N TYR A 264 -26.71 2.46 -5.24
CA TYR A 264 -25.56 3.11 -4.61
C TYR A 264 -26.01 4.01 -3.47
N THR A 265 -25.34 3.88 -2.33
CA THR A 265 -25.60 4.69 -1.15
C THR A 265 -24.33 5.43 -0.75
N CYS A 266 -24.30 6.74 -0.99
CA CYS A 266 -23.27 7.62 -0.47
C CYS A 266 -23.56 8.01 0.99
N ASN A 267 -22.54 8.54 1.65
CA ASN A 267 -22.60 8.98 3.04
C ASN A 267 -21.72 10.23 3.24
N ASN A 268 -21.53 10.71 4.47
CA ASN A 268 -20.75 11.94 4.66
C ASN A 268 -19.24 11.78 4.45
N LYS A 269 -18.73 10.55 4.34
CA LYS A 269 -17.34 10.23 3.97
C LYS A 269 -17.19 10.12 2.46
N THR A 270 -17.92 9.21 1.83
CA THR A 270 -17.98 9.08 0.36
C THR A 270 -19.18 9.85 -0.15
N ILE A 271 -18.93 11.08 -0.61
CA ILE A 271 -19.98 12.05 -0.92
C ILE A 271 -20.46 11.99 -2.38
N GLY A 272 -19.82 11.15 -3.20
CA GLY A 272 -20.16 10.99 -4.61
C GLY A 272 -19.39 9.86 -5.29
N GLY A 273 -19.89 9.46 -6.46
CA GLY A 273 -19.27 8.45 -7.30
C GLY A 273 -19.67 8.64 -8.76
N TYR A 274 -18.76 8.44 -9.71
CA TYR A 274 -19.01 8.55 -11.15
C TYR A 274 -18.37 7.40 -11.90
N ASP A 275 -19.03 6.95 -12.96
CA ASP A 275 -18.55 5.92 -13.87
C ASP A 275 -18.38 6.52 -15.27
N PHE A 276 -17.13 6.51 -15.75
CA PHE A 276 -16.73 7.02 -17.05
C PHE A 276 -16.21 5.94 -18.00
N VAL A 277 -16.33 4.67 -17.65
CA VAL A 277 -15.80 3.53 -18.44
C VAL A 277 -16.86 2.58 -18.94
N ASN A 278 -18.06 2.62 -18.39
CA ASN A 278 -19.15 1.77 -18.82
C ASN A 278 -19.48 1.90 -20.31
N GLY A 279 -19.39 0.76 -21.01
CA GLY A 279 -19.59 0.65 -22.45
C GLY A 279 -18.35 1.00 -23.28
N LEU A 280 -17.20 1.27 -22.66
CA LEU A 280 -15.91 1.52 -23.33
C LEU A 280 -14.97 0.31 -23.27
N GLU A 281 -15.36 -0.75 -22.55
CA GLU A 281 -14.59 -1.98 -22.42
C GLU A 281 -14.47 -2.74 -23.77
N PRO A 282 -13.35 -3.44 -24.01
CA PRO A 282 -13.20 -4.30 -25.18
C PRO A 282 -14.18 -5.48 -25.14
N ILE A 283 -14.35 -6.18 -26.27
CA ILE A 283 -15.32 -7.30 -26.42
C ILE A 283 -15.14 -8.39 -25.34
N ASP A 284 -13.91 -8.58 -24.86
CA ASP A 284 -13.52 -9.54 -23.84
C ASP A 284 -13.19 -8.90 -22.48
N GLY A 285 -13.38 -7.58 -22.36
CA GLY A 285 -13.25 -6.84 -21.11
C GLY A 285 -14.45 -7.02 -20.21
N PHE A 286 -14.32 -6.50 -19.00
CA PHE A 286 -15.35 -6.56 -17.98
C PHE A 286 -15.39 -5.28 -17.15
N ASP A 287 -16.60 -4.78 -16.96
CA ASP A 287 -16.95 -3.58 -16.23
C ASP A 287 -18.41 -3.73 -15.74
N ILE A 288 -18.71 -3.40 -14.49
CA ILE A 288 -20.10 -3.37 -14.00
C ILE A 288 -20.53 -1.91 -13.95
N PRO A 289 -21.74 -1.56 -14.44
CA PRO A 289 -22.23 -0.19 -14.36
C PRO A 289 -22.15 0.42 -12.96
N GLY A 290 -21.53 1.60 -12.88
CA GLY A 290 -21.30 2.36 -11.66
C GLY A 290 -19.87 2.18 -11.10
N PRO A 291 -19.46 3.01 -10.13
CA PRO A 291 -18.07 3.11 -9.68
C PRO A 291 -17.69 2.05 -8.62
N GLU A 292 -18.30 0.87 -8.64
CA GLU A 292 -17.92 -0.22 -7.74
C GLU A 292 -16.61 -0.85 -8.24
N ASP A 293 -15.70 -1.14 -7.34
CA ASP A 293 -14.37 -1.60 -7.73
C ASP A 293 -14.27 -3.11 -7.88
N GLU A 294 -14.08 -3.59 -9.12
CA GLU A 294 -13.85 -5.01 -9.38
C GLU A 294 -12.38 -5.39 -9.53
N ASN A 295 -11.46 -4.42 -9.50
CA ASN A 295 -10.01 -4.66 -9.57
C ASN A 295 -9.36 -4.72 -8.18
N GLY A 296 -9.80 -3.85 -7.28
CA GLY A 296 -9.25 -3.64 -5.95
C GLY A 296 -8.22 -2.49 -5.87
N HIS A 297 -7.73 -2.01 -7.01
CA HIS A 297 -6.71 -0.95 -7.05
C HIS A 297 -7.26 0.38 -6.54
N GLY A 298 -8.43 0.81 -7.01
CA GLY A 298 -9.08 2.04 -6.58
C GLY A 298 -9.46 2.05 -5.10
N SER A 299 -10.02 0.96 -4.58
CA SER A 299 -10.29 0.82 -3.14
C SER A 299 -9.02 0.95 -2.29
N HIS A 300 -7.92 0.36 -2.76
CA HIS A 300 -6.64 0.42 -2.08
C HIS A 300 -6.02 1.84 -2.09
N THR A 301 -6.03 2.52 -3.24
CA THR A 301 -5.45 3.87 -3.37
C THR A 301 -6.31 4.92 -2.67
N ALA A 302 -7.63 4.81 -2.76
CA ALA A 302 -8.58 5.67 -2.06
C ALA A 302 -8.48 5.53 -0.54
N SER A 303 -8.39 4.29 -0.03
CA SER A 303 -8.22 4.06 1.42
C SER A 303 -6.84 4.49 1.93
N THR A 304 -5.80 4.42 1.09
CA THR A 304 -4.46 4.92 1.43
C THR A 304 -4.43 6.45 1.54
N SER A 305 -5.09 7.16 0.63
CA SER A 305 -5.12 8.63 0.65
C SER A 305 -6.05 9.16 1.73
N GLY A 306 -7.30 8.69 1.75
CA GLY A 306 -8.36 9.24 2.56
C GLY A 306 -9.16 8.22 3.36
N GLY A 307 -8.72 6.98 3.54
CA GLY A 307 -9.47 5.99 4.32
C GLY A 307 -9.52 6.30 5.82
N ASN A 308 -10.63 5.97 6.47
CA ASN A 308 -10.79 6.12 7.92
C ASN A 308 -9.75 5.33 8.71
N MET A 309 -9.51 5.78 9.95
CA MET A 309 -8.77 4.99 10.93
C MET A 309 -9.59 3.75 11.32
N LEU A 310 -8.99 2.57 11.21
CA LEU A 310 -9.59 1.30 11.62
C LEU A 310 -8.66 0.61 12.62
N ALA A 311 -9.19 0.29 13.79
CA ALA A 311 -8.41 -0.35 14.86
C ALA A 311 -8.21 -1.86 14.67
N THR A 312 -9.06 -2.49 13.86
CA THR A 312 -9.12 -3.94 13.72
C THR A 312 -9.40 -4.36 12.27
N ALA A 313 -8.47 -4.04 11.37
CA ALA A 313 -8.43 -4.62 10.04
C ALA A 313 -7.88 -6.05 10.07
N GLU A 314 -8.21 -6.81 9.03
CA GLU A 314 -7.66 -8.14 8.77
C GLU A 314 -7.01 -8.16 7.40
N ALA A 315 -5.79 -8.69 7.31
CA ALA A 315 -5.12 -8.94 6.05
C ALA A 315 -4.43 -10.30 6.07
N VAL A 316 -4.73 -11.17 5.10
CA VAL A 316 -4.10 -12.49 4.94
C VAL A 316 -4.14 -13.33 6.23
N GLY A 317 -5.26 -13.29 6.95
CA GLY A 317 -5.48 -14.01 8.22
C GLY A 317 -4.81 -13.41 9.45
N ILE A 318 -4.16 -12.25 9.33
CA ILE A 318 -3.65 -11.46 10.46
C ILE A 318 -4.74 -10.47 10.85
N THR A 319 -5.25 -10.59 12.07
CA THR A 319 -6.32 -9.74 12.62
C THR A 319 -5.76 -8.67 13.56
N GLY A 320 -6.54 -7.61 13.79
CA GLY A 320 -6.17 -6.54 14.71
C GLY A 320 -5.14 -5.56 14.15
N ILE A 321 -5.02 -5.50 12.81
CA ILE A 321 -4.14 -4.54 12.14
C ILE A 321 -4.77 -3.16 12.23
N GLN A 322 -3.97 -2.17 12.59
CA GLN A 322 -4.39 -0.78 12.58
C GLN A 322 -4.05 -0.20 11.22
N VAL A 323 -5.04 0.35 10.54
CA VAL A 323 -4.86 1.00 9.23
C VAL A 323 -5.48 2.38 9.26
N SER A 324 -4.92 3.29 8.47
CA SER A 324 -5.40 4.66 8.31
C SER A 324 -4.93 5.20 6.98
N GLY A 325 -5.77 6.01 6.34
CA GLY A 325 -5.32 6.88 5.27
C GLY A 325 -4.39 7.98 5.79
N VAL A 326 -3.75 8.71 4.87
CA VAL A 326 -2.93 9.88 5.20
C VAL A 326 -3.79 11.05 5.68
N ALA A 327 -4.99 11.21 5.13
CA ALA A 327 -5.98 12.21 5.51
C ALA A 327 -7.30 11.52 5.93
N PRO A 328 -7.34 10.84 7.08
CA PRO A 328 -8.46 9.99 7.44
C PRO A 328 -9.76 10.76 7.71
N HIS A 329 -9.72 12.07 7.97
CA HIS A 329 -10.91 12.92 8.15
C HIS A 329 -11.38 13.61 6.87
N ALA A 330 -10.64 13.47 5.76
CA ALA A 330 -11.07 13.97 4.46
C ALA A 330 -12.32 13.24 3.96
N THR A 331 -13.07 13.91 3.08
CA THR A 331 -14.15 13.30 2.31
C THR A 331 -13.62 12.88 0.94
N VAL A 332 -14.28 11.90 0.32
CA VAL A 332 -13.83 11.31 -0.95
C VAL A 332 -14.94 11.30 -1.99
N ILE A 333 -14.56 11.49 -3.25
CA ILE A 333 -15.41 11.29 -4.43
C ILE A 333 -14.71 10.26 -5.31
N MET A 334 -15.43 9.22 -5.70
CA MET A 334 -14.90 8.12 -6.52
C MET A 334 -15.14 8.41 -7.99
N PHE A 335 -14.08 8.38 -8.79
CA PHE A 335 -14.16 8.50 -10.24
C PHE A 335 -13.62 7.22 -10.84
N ASP A 336 -14.52 6.35 -11.30
CA ASP A 336 -14.13 5.17 -12.04
C ASP A 336 -13.79 5.54 -13.49
N VAL A 337 -12.52 5.34 -13.82
CA VAL A 337 -11.93 5.66 -15.12
C VAL A 337 -11.20 4.46 -15.71
N CYS A 338 -11.34 3.27 -15.12
CA CYS A 338 -10.60 2.08 -15.52
C CYS A 338 -11.49 0.84 -15.53
N PHE A 339 -11.60 0.16 -16.67
CA PHE A 339 -12.23 -1.16 -16.76
C PHE A 339 -11.17 -2.27 -16.68
N ASN A 340 -11.61 -3.53 -16.55
CA ASN A 340 -10.72 -4.69 -16.58
C ASN A 340 -10.65 -5.32 -17.98
N ASP A 341 -9.45 -5.65 -18.45
CA ASP A 341 -9.29 -6.50 -19.64
C ASP A 341 -9.56 -7.99 -19.34
N SER A 342 -9.47 -8.85 -20.36
CA SER A 342 -9.69 -10.29 -20.19
C SER A 342 -8.69 -11.00 -19.27
N ALA A 343 -7.58 -10.35 -18.93
CA ALA A 343 -6.59 -10.82 -17.97
C ALA A 343 -6.79 -10.26 -16.56
N GLY A 344 -7.79 -9.40 -16.35
CA GLY A 344 -8.03 -8.69 -15.08
C GLY A 344 -7.08 -7.52 -14.84
N THR A 345 -6.44 -7.00 -15.89
CA THR A 345 -5.61 -5.81 -15.83
C THR A 345 -6.49 -4.57 -15.93
N GLY A 346 -6.35 -3.63 -14.99
CA GLY A 346 -7.00 -2.32 -15.08
C GLY A 346 -6.44 -1.52 -16.26
N LEU A 347 -7.31 -1.16 -17.22
CA LEU A 347 -7.00 -0.29 -18.34
C LEU A 347 -7.83 0.98 -18.24
N CYS A 348 -7.17 2.12 -18.31
CA CYS A 348 -7.77 3.42 -18.04
C CYS A 348 -7.74 4.29 -19.30
N PRO A 349 -8.84 4.41 -20.06
CA PRO A 349 -8.87 5.21 -21.27
C PRO A 349 -8.68 6.69 -20.96
N GLY A 350 -7.84 7.36 -21.75
CA GLY A 350 -7.62 8.81 -21.59
C GLY A 350 -8.90 9.64 -21.73
N VAL A 351 -9.89 9.18 -22.51
CA VAL A 351 -11.20 9.84 -22.62
C VAL A 351 -11.95 9.86 -21.27
N SER A 352 -11.89 8.77 -20.52
CA SER A 352 -12.50 8.64 -19.20
C SER A 352 -11.74 9.46 -18.17
N SER A 353 -10.40 9.45 -18.23
CA SER A 353 -9.56 10.29 -17.36
C SER A 353 -9.78 11.80 -17.58
N ILE A 354 -9.98 12.23 -18.83
CA ILE A 354 -10.29 13.64 -19.11
C ILE A 354 -11.70 13.99 -18.60
N ALA A 355 -12.68 13.13 -18.84
CA ALA A 355 -14.05 13.34 -18.39
C ALA A 355 -14.16 13.43 -16.87
N SER A 356 -13.42 12.61 -16.14
CA SER A 356 -13.39 12.69 -14.67
C SER A 356 -12.70 13.94 -14.14
N VAL A 357 -11.61 14.40 -14.78
CA VAL A 357 -10.98 15.69 -14.42
C VAL A 357 -11.93 16.85 -14.70
N ASP A 358 -12.62 16.84 -15.84
CA ASP A 358 -13.63 17.84 -16.20
C ASP A 358 -14.77 17.86 -15.17
N GLN A 359 -15.28 16.68 -14.78
CA GLN A 359 -16.30 16.56 -13.75
C GLN A 359 -15.82 17.03 -12.37
N ALA A 360 -14.59 16.70 -11.97
CA ALA A 360 -14.00 17.15 -10.71
C ALA A 360 -13.93 18.69 -10.62
N ILE A 361 -13.61 19.36 -11.73
CA ILE A 361 -13.65 20.82 -11.84
C ILE A 361 -15.09 21.34 -11.80
N ALA A 362 -16.01 20.70 -12.53
CA ALA A 362 -17.41 21.10 -12.61
C ALA A 362 -18.14 21.00 -11.26
N ASP A 363 -17.82 20.00 -10.45
CA ASP A 363 -18.34 19.84 -9.09
C ASP A 363 -17.91 20.99 -8.18
N GLY A 364 -16.76 21.60 -8.45
CA GLY A 364 -16.26 22.79 -7.74
C GLY A 364 -15.91 22.54 -6.26
N LEU A 365 -15.70 21.27 -5.89
CA LEU A 365 -15.47 20.82 -4.52
C LEU A 365 -14.15 20.10 -4.32
N VAL A 366 -13.60 19.47 -5.36
CA VAL A 366 -12.40 18.64 -5.26
C VAL A 366 -11.18 19.52 -4.99
N ASP A 367 -10.51 19.31 -3.86
CA ASP A 367 -9.27 20.01 -3.50
C ASP A 367 -8.03 19.29 -4.05
N VAL A 368 -8.09 17.95 -4.06
CA VAL A 368 -6.98 17.08 -4.43
C VAL A 368 -7.46 15.97 -5.36
N ILE A 369 -6.77 15.78 -6.48
CA ILE A 369 -6.89 14.59 -7.32
C ILE A 369 -5.78 13.61 -6.95
N ASN A 370 -6.18 12.37 -6.63
CA ASN A 370 -5.30 11.23 -6.50
C ASN A 370 -5.38 10.38 -7.77
N PHE A 371 -4.30 10.33 -8.54
CA PHE A 371 -4.23 9.62 -9.83
C PHE A 371 -3.09 8.59 -9.80
N SER A 372 -3.41 7.36 -9.41
CA SER A 372 -2.44 6.26 -9.26
C SER A 372 -2.28 5.44 -10.55
N ILE A 373 -2.43 6.09 -11.71
CA ILE A 373 -2.40 5.46 -13.02
C ILE A 373 -1.15 5.92 -13.78
N GLY A 374 -0.53 5.02 -14.53
CA GLY A 374 0.63 5.33 -15.39
C GLY A 374 0.21 6.00 -16.72
N GLY A 375 1.14 6.68 -17.38
CA GLY A 375 0.86 7.56 -18.54
C GLY A 375 1.51 8.92 -18.31
N GLY A 376 1.27 9.94 -19.15
CA GLY A 376 1.77 11.30 -18.89
C GLY A 376 3.16 11.64 -19.44
N GLY A 377 3.79 10.75 -20.20
CA GLY A 377 5.22 10.89 -20.58
C GLY A 377 5.51 12.02 -21.57
N SER A 378 4.47 12.72 -22.05
CA SER A 378 4.58 13.83 -23.00
C SER A 378 3.60 14.95 -22.65
N PRO A 379 3.99 15.91 -21.79
CA PRO A 379 3.10 16.89 -21.16
C PRO A 379 2.24 17.73 -22.10
N TRP A 380 2.74 18.02 -23.29
CA TRP A 380 2.11 18.92 -24.27
C TRP A 380 1.31 18.18 -25.34
N THR A 381 1.34 16.85 -25.34
CA THR A 381 0.65 16.02 -26.35
C THR A 381 -0.21 14.93 -25.73
N ASP A 382 -0.11 14.72 -24.43
CA ASP A 382 -1.00 13.86 -23.67
C ASP A 382 -2.20 14.71 -23.19
N PRO A 383 -3.41 14.45 -23.70
CA PRO A 383 -4.59 15.23 -23.34
C PRO A 383 -5.00 15.06 -21.87
N VAL A 384 -4.62 13.97 -21.20
CA VAL A 384 -4.82 13.82 -19.75
C VAL A 384 -3.92 14.78 -18.98
N SER A 385 -2.67 14.95 -19.45
CA SER A 385 -1.74 15.92 -18.87
C SER A 385 -2.25 17.36 -19.06
N GLU A 386 -2.79 17.70 -20.23
CA GLU A 386 -3.44 19.01 -20.44
C GLU A 386 -4.69 19.21 -19.56
N ALA A 387 -5.46 18.15 -19.29
CA ALA A 387 -6.58 18.22 -18.36
C ALA A 387 -6.10 18.53 -16.93
N PHE A 388 -5.00 17.91 -16.48
CA PHE A 388 -4.40 18.23 -15.18
C PHE A 388 -3.90 19.67 -15.08
N LEU A 389 -3.39 20.26 -16.16
CA LEU A 389 -3.03 21.69 -16.18
C LEU A 389 -4.24 22.56 -15.85
N ASN A 390 -5.40 22.24 -16.43
CA ASN A 390 -6.65 22.97 -16.19
C ASN A 390 -7.21 22.72 -14.78
N ALA A 391 -7.06 21.51 -14.24
CA ALA A 391 -7.40 21.22 -12.85
C ALA A 391 -6.56 22.06 -11.87
N THR A 392 -5.24 22.09 -12.08
CA THR A 392 -4.33 22.93 -11.28
C THR A 392 -4.63 24.42 -11.44
N ALA A 393 -4.95 24.88 -12.64
CA ALA A 393 -5.39 26.27 -12.87
C ALA A 393 -6.71 26.60 -12.15
N SER A 394 -7.54 25.60 -11.88
CA SER A 394 -8.80 25.71 -11.15
C SER A 394 -8.63 25.58 -9.62
N GLY A 395 -7.40 25.43 -9.14
CA GLY A 395 -7.08 25.34 -7.71
C GLY A 395 -6.99 23.91 -7.16
N ILE A 396 -7.06 22.89 -8.02
CA ILE A 396 -6.98 21.48 -7.61
C ILE A 396 -5.53 21.01 -7.60
N PHE A 397 -5.06 20.46 -6.47
CA PHE A 397 -3.75 19.82 -6.42
C PHE A 397 -3.81 18.43 -7.05
N VAL A 398 -2.93 18.13 -8.01
CA VAL A 398 -2.94 16.85 -8.72
C VAL A 398 -1.73 16.01 -8.29
N ALA A 399 -1.99 14.91 -7.59
CA ALA A 399 -0.98 13.92 -7.19
C ALA A 399 -1.00 12.73 -8.17
N THR A 400 0.14 12.45 -8.79
CA THR A 400 0.30 11.35 -9.75
C THR A 400 1.34 10.35 -9.26
N SER A 401 1.22 9.08 -9.68
CA SER A 401 2.31 8.11 -9.51
C SER A 401 3.47 8.43 -10.46
N ALA A 402 4.73 8.19 -10.07
CA ALA A 402 5.85 8.34 -11.00
C ALA A 402 5.94 7.20 -12.03
N GLY A 403 5.12 6.15 -11.89
CA GLY A 403 5.15 4.94 -12.72
C GLY A 403 6.15 3.87 -12.26
N ASN A 404 5.90 2.63 -12.66
CA ASN A 404 6.62 1.44 -12.19
C ASN A 404 7.63 0.88 -13.21
N ALA A 405 7.94 1.61 -14.28
CA ALA A 405 8.82 1.18 -15.36
C ALA A 405 10.32 1.38 -15.08
N GLY A 406 10.68 1.74 -13.83
CA GLY A 406 12.06 1.91 -13.41
C GLY A 406 12.90 0.62 -13.47
N PRO A 407 14.20 0.67 -13.15
CA PRO A 407 14.94 1.81 -12.57
C PRO A 407 15.74 2.64 -13.61
N GLY A 408 15.47 2.46 -14.91
CA GLY A 408 16.16 3.17 -15.98
C GLY A 408 16.00 4.70 -15.93
N PRO A 409 16.87 5.50 -16.61
CA PRO A 409 16.56 6.92 -16.83
C PRO A 409 15.30 7.08 -17.68
N GLY A 410 14.54 8.15 -17.42
CA GLY A 410 13.46 8.58 -18.32
C GLY A 410 12.29 7.60 -18.38
N THR A 411 12.09 6.81 -17.32
CA THR A 411 10.99 5.86 -17.18
C THR A 411 9.82 6.43 -16.38
N LEU A 412 9.83 7.73 -16.10
CA LEU A 412 8.73 8.39 -15.39
C LEU A 412 7.49 8.36 -16.27
N GLY A 413 6.35 8.04 -15.66
CA GLY A 413 5.04 8.20 -16.26
C GLY A 413 4.74 9.68 -16.45
N HIS A 414 4.64 10.43 -15.35
CA HIS A 414 4.21 11.82 -15.38
C HIS A 414 5.44 12.75 -15.28
N VAL A 415 5.58 13.65 -16.25
CA VAL A 415 6.75 14.57 -16.35
C VAL A 415 6.34 16.03 -16.50
N GLU A 416 5.04 16.30 -16.49
CA GLU A 416 4.50 17.65 -16.54
C GLU A 416 4.79 18.44 -15.26
N PRO A 417 5.07 19.75 -15.37
CA PRO A 417 5.45 20.56 -14.22
C PRO A 417 4.28 20.98 -13.31
N TRP A 418 3.04 20.69 -13.71
CA TRP A 418 1.83 21.06 -12.97
C TRP A 418 1.25 19.93 -12.12
N THR A 419 1.84 18.73 -12.13
CA THR A 419 1.46 17.64 -11.22
C THR A 419 2.58 17.34 -10.22
N SER A 420 2.22 16.69 -9.13
CA SER A 420 3.15 16.15 -8.15
C SER A 420 3.37 14.66 -8.40
N SER A 421 4.40 14.33 -9.19
CA SER A 421 4.76 12.94 -9.51
C SER A 421 5.53 12.27 -8.36
N SER A 422 4.93 11.22 -7.80
CA SER A 422 5.39 10.58 -6.56
C SER A 422 6.14 9.28 -6.82
N GLY A 423 7.41 9.20 -6.40
CA GLY A 423 8.20 7.97 -6.42
C GLY A 423 7.89 7.04 -5.25
N ALA A 424 8.27 5.77 -5.37
CA ALA A 424 8.12 4.78 -4.30
C ALA A 424 9.47 4.51 -3.59
N SER A 425 9.44 4.37 -2.26
CA SER A 425 10.61 4.09 -1.42
C SER A 425 10.26 3.18 -0.24
N THR A 426 11.27 2.53 0.35
CA THR A 426 11.15 1.64 1.53
C THR A 426 11.75 2.23 2.79
#